data_AF-A0A8H9GUG7-F1
#
_entry.id   AF-A0A8H9GUG7-F1
#
_cell.length_a   1.000
_cell.length_b   1.000
_cell.length_c   1.000
_cell.angle_alpha   90.00
_cell.angle_beta   90.00
_cell.angle_gamma   90.00
#
_symmetry.space_group_name_H-M   'P 1'
#
loop_
_entity.id
_entity.type
_entity.pdbx_description
1 polymer ?
#
loop_
_entity_poly.entity_id
_entity_poly.type
_entity_poly.pdbx_seq_one_letter_code
_entity_poly.pdbx_strand_id
1 'polypeptide(L)'
;MRFRPAPLHLALTLAAMTHASSLAAAPTLERAQGRVETQRAGGTWTPQATGEITQGLRTGAGRADLRADTGQITVGSVSRLRRYLDEADLLQGRFYLRGPVAVHVQGNHLVMDRPGALRADLDGPVRRVALLSGQARLDLLGQIVTVRAGQQIDLRSGQITPFQETDPWYAAQFRGEGSAAVQATRGAVTLRHAGQTRSALTGDTLEIGASLNTGSGAWAEVGFTGGGYLRLNEQSELSVLSIDRTDRGREVLLKLASGTAWNVVQKGQGGYRIDTPVVSTAVRGTVFRVDAQGLVKVFEGQVALPSNADQTVRAGQQRESSGRVAELTLDATDRFNQALDAERARPLTLSLPRTGLTLAELALSARSLPDTALSAEVAGQRVNFSADGGTYRLDRLTEALPEGTYPVRVVATRAGRTVQQTVTVTIDRTAPQGTLSATPRGHLLLLSGQVQDNQAGRVRLTARLGPRTYTRLVTPGERFVWALPLQEPGAPLTVSARDAAGNERDVTLR
;
A
#
# COMPACT_ATOMS: atom_id res chain seq x y z
N MET A 1 13.89 16.93 -103.05
CA MET A 1 12.70 17.63 -102.51
C MET A 1 11.68 16.59 -102.10
N ARG A 2 11.11 16.73 -100.88
CA ARG A 2 10.02 15.94 -100.27
C ARG A 2 10.37 14.58 -99.66
N PHE A 3 10.75 14.66 -98.39
CA PHE A 3 10.46 13.68 -97.33
C PHE A 3 8.94 13.47 -97.18
N ARG A 4 8.51 12.23 -96.94
CA ARG A 4 7.43 11.88 -95.99
C ARG A 4 7.57 10.41 -95.53
N PRO A 5 7.56 10.12 -94.21
CA PRO A 5 7.88 8.82 -93.63
C PRO A 5 6.66 7.95 -93.31
N ALA A 6 6.92 6.66 -93.11
CA ALA A 6 6.00 5.61 -92.68
C ALA A 6 5.61 5.73 -91.18
N PRO A 7 4.46 5.19 -90.74
CA PRO A 7 4.06 5.21 -89.34
C PRO A 7 4.73 4.07 -88.54
N LEU A 8 5.46 4.42 -87.47
CA LEU A 8 5.83 3.49 -86.42
C LEU A 8 4.68 3.40 -85.41
N HIS A 9 4.17 2.18 -85.21
CA HIS A 9 3.33 1.86 -84.05
C HIS A 9 4.23 1.69 -82.81
N LEU A 10 4.20 2.66 -81.91
CA LEU A 10 4.80 2.55 -80.58
C LEU A 10 3.69 2.21 -79.58
N ALA A 11 3.60 0.94 -79.20
CA ALA A 11 2.75 0.51 -78.09
C ALA A 11 3.42 0.92 -76.77
N LEU A 12 2.91 1.99 -76.15
CA LEU A 12 3.32 2.42 -74.83
C LEU A 12 2.54 1.60 -73.79
N THR A 13 3.12 0.53 -73.26
CA THR A 13 2.62 -0.13 -72.06
C THR A 13 2.89 0.77 -70.86
N LEU A 14 1.86 1.53 -70.48
CA LEU A 14 1.81 2.32 -69.25
C LEU A 14 1.63 1.36 -68.07
N ALA A 15 2.73 0.88 -67.49
CA ALA A 15 2.69 0.17 -66.21
C ALA A 15 2.35 1.20 -65.12
N ALA A 16 1.07 1.30 -64.77
CA ALA A 16 0.62 2.05 -63.61
C ALA A 16 1.21 1.43 -62.34
N MET A 17 2.26 2.05 -61.80
CA MET A 17 2.68 1.81 -60.42
C MET A 17 1.63 2.41 -59.50
N THR A 18 0.61 1.62 -59.17
CA THR A 18 -0.25 1.89 -58.03
C THR A 18 0.58 1.71 -56.76
N HIS A 19 1.26 2.76 -56.32
CA HIS A 19 1.58 2.91 -54.91
C HIS A 19 0.25 3.10 -54.21
N ALA A 20 -0.30 2.01 -53.67
CA ALA A 20 -1.39 2.10 -52.71
C ALA A 20 -0.83 2.80 -51.47
N SER A 21 -0.85 4.13 -51.46
CA SER A 21 -0.82 4.91 -50.24
C SER A 21 -2.14 4.60 -49.53
N SER A 22 -2.17 3.57 -48.70
CA SER A 22 -3.26 3.43 -47.74
C SER A 22 -3.20 4.69 -46.87
N LEU A 23 -4.16 5.59 -47.04
CA LEU A 23 -4.35 6.72 -46.14
C LEU A 23 -4.38 6.15 -44.72
N ALA A 24 -3.40 6.54 -43.89
CA ALA A 24 -3.32 6.06 -42.52
C ALA A 24 -4.64 6.33 -41.81
N ALA A 25 -5.26 5.28 -41.27
CA ALA A 25 -6.50 5.42 -40.53
C ALA A 25 -6.21 5.89 -39.10
N ALA A 26 -7.05 6.80 -38.60
CA ALA A 26 -6.91 7.32 -37.25
C ALA A 26 -6.85 6.18 -36.22
N PRO A 27 -5.96 6.28 -35.21
CA PRO A 27 -5.83 5.23 -34.21
C PRO A 27 -7.15 5.07 -33.46
N THR A 28 -7.59 3.82 -33.30
CA THR A 28 -8.88 3.49 -32.68
C THR A 28 -8.64 2.76 -31.37
N LEU A 29 -9.23 3.24 -30.28
CA LEU A 29 -9.25 2.57 -28.99
C LEU A 29 -10.16 1.34 -29.06
N GLU A 30 -9.57 0.15 -28.92
CA GLU A 30 -10.30 -1.12 -28.89
C GLU A 30 -10.67 -1.54 -27.47
N ARG A 31 -9.84 -1.18 -26.48
CA ARG A 31 -10.03 -1.55 -25.08
C ARG A 31 -9.43 -0.53 -24.15
N ALA A 32 -10.16 -0.17 -23.10
CA ALA A 32 -9.69 0.63 -21.98
C ALA A 32 -9.90 -0.11 -20.65
N GLN A 33 -8.89 -0.07 -19.78
CA GLN A 33 -8.90 -0.70 -18.47
C GLN A 33 -8.32 0.28 -17.44
N GLY A 34 -9.00 0.50 -16.32
CA GLY A 34 -8.60 1.50 -15.34
C GLY A 34 -8.81 2.94 -15.84
N ARG A 35 -7.93 3.86 -15.45
CA ARG A 35 -8.04 5.28 -15.80
C ARG A 35 -7.51 5.55 -17.22
N VAL A 36 -8.39 5.54 -18.21
CA VAL A 36 -8.09 5.91 -19.61
C VAL A 36 -8.98 7.06 -20.04
N GLU A 37 -8.37 8.14 -20.55
CA GLU A 37 -9.08 9.33 -21.00
C GLU A 37 -8.64 9.72 -22.40
N THR A 38 -9.59 10.18 -23.21
CA THR A 38 -9.35 10.76 -24.53
C THR A 38 -9.58 12.26 -24.48
N GLN A 39 -8.84 12.99 -25.31
CA GLN A 39 -8.96 14.43 -25.43
C GLN A 39 -10.02 14.77 -26.49
N ARG A 40 -11.04 15.55 -26.12
CA ARG A 40 -12.09 16.06 -27.02
C ARG A 40 -11.67 17.37 -27.66
N ALA A 41 -12.33 17.72 -28.76
CA ALA A 41 -12.29 19.06 -29.33
C ALA A 41 -12.52 20.12 -28.23
N GLY A 42 -11.59 21.07 -28.09
CA GLY A 42 -11.55 22.03 -26.98
C GLY A 42 -10.59 21.67 -25.84
N GLY A 43 -9.92 20.51 -25.89
CA GLY A 43 -8.81 20.16 -25.00
C GLY A 43 -9.21 19.43 -23.72
N THR A 44 -10.50 19.22 -23.46
CA THR A 44 -11.02 18.52 -22.28
C THR A 44 -10.76 17.02 -22.34
N TRP A 45 -10.35 16.44 -21.22
CA TRP A 45 -10.13 15.00 -21.09
C TRP A 45 -11.39 14.31 -20.55
N THR A 46 -11.84 13.26 -21.22
CA THR A 46 -13.00 12.48 -20.79
C THR A 46 -12.71 10.99 -20.79
N PRO A 47 -13.21 10.22 -19.81
CA PRO A 47 -13.13 8.77 -19.84
C PRO A 47 -13.78 8.20 -21.12
N GLN A 48 -13.12 7.22 -21.74
CA GLN A 48 -13.64 6.56 -22.94
C GLN A 48 -13.27 5.07 -22.93
N ALA A 49 -14.25 4.22 -23.27
CA ALA A 49 -14.06 2.77 -23.30
C ALA A 49 -13.47 2.28 -24.63
N THR A 50 -14.02 2.79 -25.75
CA THR A 50 -13.65 2.43 -27.13
C THR A 50 -13.90 3.61 -28.07
N GLY A 51 -13.39 3.56 -29.30
CA GLY A 51 -13.68 4.52 -30.37
C GLY A 51 -12.46 5.27 -30.90
N GLU A 52 -12.66 6.12 -31.90
CA GLU A 52 -11.58 6.85 -32.57
C GLU A 52 -10.87 7.83 -31.61
N ILE A 53 -9.54 7.91 -31.72
CA ILE A 53 -8.73 8.93 -31.05
C ILE A 53 -8.61 10.15 -31.96
N THR A 54 -9.41 11.18 -31.67
CA THR A 54 -9.47 12.39 -32.50
C THR A 54 -8.37 13.40 -32.19
N GLN A 55 -7.95 13.53 -30.92
CA GLN A 55 -6.86 14.45 -30.53
C GLN A 55 -5.75 13.77 -29.73
N GLY A 56 -6.10 12.97 -28.72
CA GLY A 56 -5.10 12.27 -27.92
C GLY A 56 -5.70 11.35 -26.88
N LEU A 57 -4.83 10.55 -26.27
CA LEU A 57 -5.17 9.59 -25.22
C LEU A 57 -4.13 9.68 -24.11
N ARG A 58 -4.59 9.54 -22.86
CA ARG A 58 -3.72 9.39 -21.70
C ARG A 58 -4.22 8.29 -20.77
N THR A 59 -3.30 7.68 -20.06
CA THR A 59 -3.57 6.66 -19.05
C THR A 59 -3.05 7.13 -17.68
N GLY A 60 -3.79 6.82 -16.62
CA GLY A 60 -3.33 6.90 -15.22
C GLY A 60 -2.82 5.53 -14.78
N ALA A 61 -3.36 5.00 -13.67
CA ALA A 61 -3.29 3.56 -13.37
C ALA A 61 -4.27 2.83 -14.31
N GLY A 62 -3.75 2.20 -15.37
CA GLY A 62 -4.59 1.62 -16.41
C GLY A 62 -3.84 1.19 -17.66
N ARG A 63 -4.58 0.56 -18.57
CA ARG A 63 -4.10 0.06 -19.86
C ARG A 63 -5.07 0.45 -20.96
N ALA A 64 -4.53 0.76 -22.14
CA ALA A 64 -5.32 0.91 -23.34
C ALA A 64 -4.72 0.08 -24.48
N ASP A 65 -5.58 -0.57 -25.26
CA ASP A 65 -5.19 -1.25 -26.50
C ASP A 65 -5.82 -0.50 -27.67
N LEU A 66 -4.98 -0.12 -28.64
CA LEU A 66 -5.37 0.63 -29.82
C LEU A 66 -5.05 -0.19 -31.07
N ARG A 67 -5.90 -0.03 -32.07
CA ARG A 67 -5.63 -0.37 -33.47
C ARG A 67 -4.95 0.82 -34.15
N ALA A 68 -3.82 0.59 -34.80
CA ALA A 68 -3.15 1.57 -35.64
C ALA A 68 -2.85 0.92 -36.99
N ASP A 69 -3.64 1.27 -38.01
CA ASP A 69 -3.70 0.55 -39.29
C ASP A 69 -3.96 -0.97 -39.07
N THR A 70 -3.07 -1.86 -39.53
CA THR A 70 -3.16 -3.31 -39.31
C THR A 70 -2.56 -3.76 -37.98
N GLY A 71 -1.75 -2.90 -37.35
CA GLY A 71 -1.03 -3.16 -36.11
C GLY A 71 -1.77 -2.82 -34.84
N GLN A 72 -1.17 -3.16 -33.70
CA GLN A 72 -1.71 -2.90 -32.37
C GLN A 72 -0.71 -2.13 -31.51
N ILE A 73 -1.23 -1.22 -30.69
CA ILE A 73 -0.48 -0.46 -29.70
C ILE A 73 -1.09 -0.74 -28.33
N THR A 74 -0.35 -1.35 -27.43
CA THR A 74 -0.66 -1.43 -26.00
C THR A 74 0.02 -0.27 -25.28
N VAL A 75 -0.79 0.56 -24.63
CA VAL A 75 -0.38 1.74 -23.86
C VAL A 75 -0.34 1.38 -22.39
N GLY A 76 0.82 1.58 -21.77
CA GLY A 76 1.06 1.33 -20.36
C GLY A 76 0.40 2.37 -19.45
N SER A 77 0.54 2.19 -18.15
CA SER A 77 0.12 3.20 -17.16
C SER A 77 0.97 4.47 -17.28
N VAL A 78 0.39 5.60 -16.89
CA VAL A 78 1.06 6.93 -16.86
C VAL A 78 1.65 7.27 -18.24
N SER A 79 0.88 7.03 -19.30
CA SER A 79 1.32 7.21 -20.68
C SER A 79 0.44 8.21 -21.41
N ARG A 80 0.99 8.85 -22.44
CA ARG A 80 0.29 9.86 -23.25
C ARG A 80 0.70 9.78 -24.71
N LEU A 81 -0.29 9.84 -25.58
CA LEU A 81 -0.13 10.00 -27.02
C LEU A 81 -1.05 11.10 -27.54
N ARG A 82 -0.76 11.58 -28.75
CA ARG A 82 -1.64 12.44 -29.53
C ARG A 82 -1.89 11.83 -30.91
N ARG A 83 -2.92 12.29 -31.60
CA ARG A 83 -3.05 12.09 -33.05
C ARG A 83 -2.15 13.11 -33.75
N TYR A 84 -1.37 12.65 -34.71
CA TYR A 84 -0.50 13.49 -35.54
C TYR A 84 -0.41 12.87 -36.94
N LEU A 85 -0.78 13.64 -37.97
CA LEU A 85 -0.82 13.17 -39.36
C LEU A 85 -1.57 11.83 -39.53
N ASP A 86 -2.73 11.72 -38.88
CA ASP A 86 -3.58 10.51 -38.84
C ASP A 86 -2.96 9.26 -38.20
N GLU A 87 -1.76 9.38 -37.65
CA GLU A 87 -1.09 8.35 -36.87
C GLU A 87 -1.08 8.68 -35.37
N ALA A 88 -0.68 7.69 -34.56
CA ALA A 88 -0.36 7.92 -33.16
C ALA A 88 1.04 8.51 -33.02
N ASP A 89 1.18 9.62 -32.29
CA ASP A 89 2.45 10.15 -31.83
C ASP A 89 2.60 9.88 -30.33
N LEU A 90 3.52 8.98 -30.00
CA LEU A 90 3.80 8.52 -28.64
C LEU A 90 4.65 9.59 -27.94
N LEU A 91 4.10 10.25 -26.92
CA LEU A 91 4.74 11.41 -26.30
C LEU A 91 5.47 11.06 -25.00
N GLN A 92 4.81 10.27 -24.16
CA GLN A 92 5.25 9.99 -22.78
C GLN A 92 4.76 8.61 -22.36
N GLY A 93 5.49 7.91 -21.48
CA GLY A 93 5.07 6.62 -20.94
C GLY A 93 5.79 5.43 -21.55
N ARG A 94 5.10 4.29 -21.49
CA ARG A 94 5.57 3.04 -22.08
C ARG A 94 4.55 2.51 -23.07
N PHE A 95 5.05 2.03 -24.20
CA PHE A 95 4.23 1.51 -25.28
C PHE A 95 4.80 0.18 -25.76
N TYR A 96 3.91 -0.73 -26.13
CA TYR A 96 4.27 -1.98 -26.80
C TYR A 96 3.51 -2.05 -28.11
N LEU A 97 4.22 -2.26 -29.21
CA LEU A 97 3.67 -2.23 -30.56
C LEU A 97 3.87 -3.59 -31.21
N ARG A 98 2.81 -4.06 -31.88
CA ARG A 98 2.84 -5.25 -32.75
C ARG A 98 2.41 -4.84 -34.14
N GLY A 99 3.27 -5.09 -35.13
CA GLY A 99 3.06 -4.61 -36.49
C GLY A 99 2.60 -5.68 -37.47
N PRO A 100 2.38 -5.31 -38.75
CA PRO A 100 2.83 -4.05 -39.36
C PRO A 100 2.22 -2.78 -38.74
N VAL A 101 3.01 -1.72 -38.55
CA VAL A 101 2.54 -0.47 -37.91
C VAL A 101 3.42 0.73 -38.30
N ALA A 102 2.79 1.90 -38.48
CA ALA A 102 3.43 3.20 -38.61
C ALA A 102 2.94 4.14 -37.50
N VAL A 103 3.88 4.79 -36.81
CA VAL A 103 3.61 5.74 -35.72
C VAL A 103 4.68 6.81 -35.69
N HIS A 104 4.43 7.87 -34.93
CA HIS A 104 5.48 8.79 -34.50
C HIS A 104 5.87 8.50 -33.05
N VAL A 105 7.15 8.68 -32.72
CA VAL A 105 7.68 8.56 -31.36
C VAL A 105 8.39 9.85 -31.00
N GLN A 106 7.72 10.69 -30.20
CA GLN A 106 8.14 12.06 -29.91
C GLN A 106 8.41 12.87 -31.19
N GLY A 107 7.53 12.70 -32.19
CA GLY A 107 7.64 13.34 -33.51
C GLY A 107 8.58 12.65 -34.52
N ASN A 108 9.32 11.62 -34.12
CA ASN A 108 10.19 10.84 -35.02
C ASN A 108 9.38 9.74 -35.69
N HIS A 109 9.32 9.70 -37.01
CA HIS A 109 8.49 8.72 -37.73
C HIS A 109 9.13 7.33 -37.66
N LEU A 110 8.37 6.37 -37.14
CA LEU A 110 8.75 4.97 -36.97
C LEU A 110 7.85 4.09 -37.82
N VAL A 111 8.47 3.24 -38.63
CA VAL A 111 7.77 2.31 -39.52
C VAL A 111 8.28 0.89 -39.33
N MET A 112 7.35 -0.03 -39.09
CA MET A 112 7.57 -1.47 -39.08
C MET A 112 6.67 -2.12 -40.14
N ASP A 113 7.23 -2.30 -41.34
CA ASP A 113 6.48 -2.76 -42.54
C ASP A 113 6.12 -4.26 -42.51
N ARG A 114 6.77 -5.05 -41.64
CA ARG A 114 6.59 -6.51 -41.53
C ARG A 114 6.12 -6.89 -40.13
N PRO A 115 5.52 -8.08 -39.95
CA PRO A 115 5.22 -8.60 -38.62
C PRO A 115 6.45 -8.54 -37.71
N GLY A 116 6.26 -7.99 -36.52
CA GLY A 116 7.31 -7.72 -35.55
C GLY A 116 6.73 -7.11 -34.28
N ALA A 117 7.61 -6.92 -33.30
CA ALA A 117 7.23 -6.34 -32.02
C ALA A 117 8.34 -5.45 -31.49
N LEU A 118 7.95 -4.33 -30.90
CA LEU A 118 8.85 -3.39 -30.26
C LEU A 118 8.21 -2.79 -29.01
N ARG A 119 9.05 -2.23 -28.15
CA ARG A 119 8.63 -1.39 -27.02
C ARG A 119 9.25 0.00 -27.16
N ALA A 120 8.51 1.02 -26.73
CA ALA A 120 9.01 2.37 -26.56
C ALA A 120 8.90 2.76 -25.07
N ASP A 121 10.01 3.19 -24.48
CA ASP A 121 10.06 3.73 -23.11
C ASP A 121 10.45 5.21 -23.22
N LEU A 122 9.54 6.12 -22.88
CA LEU A 122 9.65 7.55 -23.14
C LEU A 122 9.75 8.41 -21.86
N ASP A 123 9.83 7.75 -20.70
CA ASP A 123 9.92 8.35 -19.37
C ASP A 123 11.21 7.97 -18.64
N GLY A 124 11.64 8.88 -17.75
CA GLY A 124 12.83 8.72 -16.94
C GLY A 124 14.10 9.14 -17.69
N PRO A 125 15.28 8.71 -17.20
CA PRO A 125 16.56 9.03 -17.84
C PRO A 125 16.72 8.34 -19.20
N VAL A 126 15.99 7.25 -19.45
CA VAL A 126 16.05 6.49 -20.71
C VAL A 126 14.90 6.87 -21.62
N ARG A 127 15.23 7.27 -22.85
CA ARG A 127 14.26 7.44 -23.92
C ARG A 127 14.65 6.54 -25.07
N ARG A 128 13.94 5.43 -25.26
CA ARG A 128 14.35 4.40 -26.20
C ARG A 128 13.21 3.80 -27.00
N VAL A 129 13.59 3.25 -28.15
CA VAL A 129 12.83 2.24 -28.89
C VAL A 129 13.65 0.97 -28.91
N ALA A 130 13.07 -0.15 -28.47
CA ALA A 130 13.73 -1.45 -28.43
C ALA A 130 12.95 -2.50 -29.20
N LEU A 131 13.61 -3.21 -30.11
CA LEU A 131 12.98 -4.21 -30.96
C LEU A 131 13.13 -5.60 -30.38
N LEU A 132 11.99 -6.26 -30.23
CA LEU A 132 11.87 -7.59 -29.65
C LEU A 132 11.86 -8.66 -30.75
N SER A 133 11.25 -8.34 -31.89
CA SER A 133 11.26 -9.18 -33.09
C SER A 133 11.09 -8.33 -34.35
N GLY A 134 11.59 -8.81 -35.49
CA GLY A 134 11.53 -8.09 -36.76
C GLY A 134 12.54 -6.95 -36.87
N GLN A 135 12.19 -5.93 -37.63
CA GLN A 135 12.99 -4.72 -37.87
C GLN A 135 12.07 -3.51 -38.07
N ALA A 136 12.56 -2.32 -37.74
CA ALA A 136 11.83 -1.07 -37.91
C ALA A 136 12.80 0.02 -38.39
N ARG A 137 12.27 0.96 -39.18
CA ARG A 137 12.98 2.15 -39.63
C ARG A 137 12.49 3.33 -38.79
N LEU A 138 13.41 4.12 -38.26
CA LEU A 138 13.13 5.32 -37.49
C LEU A 138 13.82 6.50 -38.16
N ASP A 139 13.07 7.53 -38.52
CA ASP A 139 13.64 8.82 -38.90
C ASP A 139 14.02 9.58 -37.63
N LEU A 140 15.32 9.65 -37.34
CA LEU A 140 15.86 10.27 -36.14
C LEU A 140 17.01 11.19 -36.52
N LEU A 141 16.96 12.44 -36.07
CA LEU A 141 17.98 13.46 -36.34
C LEU A 141 18.24 13.68 -37.85
N GLY A 142 17.20 13.53 -38.68
CA GLY A 142 17.27 13.69 -40.13
C GLY A 142 17.91 12.51 -40.87
N GLN A 143 18.04 11.36 -40.20
CA GLN A 143 18.58 10.13 -40.78
C GLN A 143 17.61 8.97 -40.55
N ILE A 144 17.44 8.14 -41.58
CA ILE A 144 16.69 6.89 -41.46
C ILE A 144 17.60 5.82 -40.88
N VAL A 145 17.33 5.44 -39.64
CA VAL A 145 18.07 4.41 -38.91
C VAL A 145 17.25 3.12 -38.88
N THR A 146 17.89 1.98 -39.15
CA THR A 146 17.26 0.66 -39.02
C THR A 146 17.65 0.01 -37.71
N VAL A 147 16.67 -0.28 -36.87
CA VAL A 147 16.83 -1.08 -35.65
C VAL A 147 16.33 -2.50 -35.94
N ARG A 148 17.00 -3.51 -35.40
CA ARG A 148 16.65 -4.93 -35.57
C ARG A 148 16.33 -5.60 -34.23
N ALA A 149 15.71 -6.77 -34.28
CA ALA A 149 15.46 -7.59 -33.09
C ALA A 149 16.71 -7.75 -32.21
N GLY A 150 16.54 -7.57 -30.90
CA GLY A 150 17.63 -7.61 -29.92
C GLY A 150 18.46 -6.32 -29.88
N GLN A 151 18.01 -5.23 -30.52
CA GLN A 151 18.64 -3.92 -30.45
C GLN A 151 17.69 -2.88 -29.86
N GLN A 152 18.27 -1.86 -29.23
CA GLN A 152 17.59 -0.62 -28.85
C GLN A 152 18.30 0.58 -29.46
N ILE A 153 17.55 1.66 -29.67
CA ILE A 153 18.08 2.97 -30.02
C ILE A 153 17.69 3.99 -28.96
N ASP A 154 18.65 4.78 -28.49
CA ASP A 154 18.38 5.94 -27.64
C ASP A 154 17.94 7.13 -28.51
N LEU A 155 16.78 7.69 -28.20
CA LEU A 155 16.12 8.73 -28.99
C LEU A 155 16.79 10.11 -28.87
N ARG A 156 17.76 10.29 -27.96
CA ARG A 156 18.48 11.57 -27.80
C ARG A 156 19.80 11.56 -28.56
N SER A 157 20.51 10.45 -28.49
CA SER A 157 21.85 10.27 -29.04
C SER A 157 21.87 9.55 -30.40
N GLY A 158 20.81 8.81 -30.73
CA GLY A 158 20.78 7.92 -31.88
C GLY A 158 21.63 6.67 -31.74
N GLN A 159 22.24 6.43 -30.57
CA GLN A 159 23.11 5.29 -30.35
C GLN A 159 22.30 3.99 -30.33
N ILE A 160 22.73 3.01 -31.14
CA ILE A 160 22.19 1.65 -31.13
C ILE A 160 23.04 0.77 -30.21
N THR A 161 22.38 0.05 -29.31
CA THR A 161 23.02 -0.94 -28.43
C THR A 161 22.22 -2.24 -28.38
N PRO A 162 22.82 -3.36 -27.92
CA PRO A 162 22.07 -4.59 -27.67
C PRO A 162 20.98 -4.37 -26.62
N PHE A 163 19.86 -5.08 -26.78
CA PHE A 163 18.74 -5.05 -25.86
C PHE A 163 18.28 -6.47 -25.54
N GLN A 164 18.07 -6.73 -24.25
CA GLN A 164 17.46 -7.96 -23.76
C GLN A 164 16.23 -7.60 -22.93
N GLU A 165 15.10 -8.20 -23.27
CA GLU A 165 13.87 -7.99 -22.51
C GLU A 165 13.94 -8.70 -21.16
N THR A 166 13.81 -7.92 -20.08
CA THR A 166 13.85 -8.42 -18.69
C THR A 166 12.59 -8.08 -17.89
N ASP A 167 11.74 -7.19 -18.41
CA ASP A 167 10.51 -6.71 -17.75
C ASP A 167 9.37 -6.52 -18.79
N PRO A 168 8.71 -7.61 -19.22
CA PRO A 168 7.64 -7.57 -20.20
C PRO A 168 6.30 -7.14 -19.57
N TRP A 169 6.23 -5.91 -19.07
CA TRP A 169 5.04 -5.31 -18.43
C TRP A 169 3.77 -5.37 -19.29
N TYR A 170 3.93 -5.30 -20.62
CA TYR A 170 2.84 -5.35 -21.59
C TYR A 170 2.17 -6.72 -21.69
N ALA A 171 2.82 -7.77 -21.20
CA ALA A 171 2.24 -9.10 -21.22
C ALA A 171 1.29 -9.35 -20.03
N ALA A 172 1.30 -8.50 -18.99
CA ALA A 172 0.46 -8.66 -17.80
C ALA A 172 -0.93 -8.05 -18.04
N GLN A 173 -1.98 -8.77 -17.62
CA GLN A 173 -3.36 -8.33 -17.75
C GLN A 173 -3.76 -7.47 -16.55
N PHE A 174 -4.25 -6.26 -16.79
CA PHE A 174 -4.76 -5.39 -15.74
C PHE A 174 -6.02 -5.99 -15.07
N ARG A 175 -6.07 -5.94 -13.75
CA ARG A 175 -7.16 -6.46 -12.91
C ARG A 175 -7.81 -5.39 -12.03
N GLY A 176 -7.26 -4.18 -11.99
CA GLY A 176 -7.78 -3.07 -11.22
C GLY A 176 -6.66 -2.23 -10.64
N GLU A 177 -7.02 -1.11 -10.02
CA GLU A 177 -6.07 -0.27 -9.30
C GLU A 177 -5.68 -0.93 -7.96
N GLY A 178 -4.43 -0.75 -7.55
CA GLY A 178 -3.96 -1.04 -6.20
C GLY A 178 -3.79 0.25 -5.40
N SER A 179 -3.49 0.13 -4.12
CA SER A 179 -3.26 1.29 -3.24
C SER A 179 -1.89 1.24 -2.55
N ALA A 180 -1.42 2.43 -2.19
CA ALA A 180 -0.31 2.65 -1.28
C ALA A 180 -0.82 3.39 -0.05
N ALA A 181 -0.32 3.04 1.13
CA ALA A 181 -0.68 3.72 2.37
C ALA A 181 0.54 3.90 3.28
N VAL A 182 0.54 5.01 4.02
CA VAL A 182 1.49 5.25 5.09
C VAL A 182 1.27 4.22 6.19
N GLN A 183 2.30 3.44 6.52
CA GLN A 183 2.24 2.38 7.52
C GLN A 183 2.96 2.73 8.82
N ALA A 184 3.93 3.65 8.76
CA ALA A 184 4.61 4.20 9.92
C ALA A 184 5.28 5.52 9.53
N THR A 185 5.41 6.45 10.46
CA THR A 185 6.13 7.71 10.28
C THR A 185 6.82 8.12 11.57
N ARG A 186 7.90 8.88 11.45
CA ARG A 186 8.52 9.57 12.57
C ARG A 186 9.04 10.93 12.12
N GLY A 187 8.89 11.95 12.97
CA GLY A 187 9.32 13.32 12.66
C GLY A 187 8.38 14.03 11.70
N ALA A 188 8.86 15.11 11.09
CA ALA A 188 8.07 15.92 10.17
C ALA A 188 7.86 15.20 8.82
N VAL A 189 6.69 14.60 8.65
CA VAL A 189 6.26 13.98 7.39
C VAL A 189 5.01 14.68 6.88
N THR A 190 5.01 15.11 5.62
CA THR A 190 3.89 15.82 5.01
C THR A 190 3.40 15.11 3.76
N LEU A 191 2.09 15.10 3.58
CA LEU A 191 1.42 14.65 2.38
C LEU A 191 0.89 15.86 1.63
N ARG A 192 1.26 15.98 0.36
CA ARG A 192 0.77 17.02 -0.56
C ARG A 192 -0.05 16.40 -1.68
N HIS A 193 -1.29 16.85 -1.84
CA HIS A 193 -2.20 16.42 -2.90
C HIS A 193 -3.06 17.61 -3.36
N ALA A 194 -3.26 17.76 -4.67
CA ALA A 194 -4.04 18.84 -5.27
C ALA A 194 -3.68 20.25 -4.75
N GLY A 195 -2.39 20.51 -4.51
CA GLY A 195 -1.89 21.79 -3.99
C GLY A 195 -2.05 21.99 -2.47
N GLN A 196 -2.77 21.12 -1.77
CA GLN A 196 -2.91 21.15 -0.32
C GLN A 196 -1.80 20.33 0.33
N THR A 197 -1.24 20.85 1.43
CA THR A 197 -0.21 20.16 2.22
C THR A 197 -0.69 19.98 3.65
N ARG A 198 -0.54 18.77 4.20
CA ARG A 198 -0.85 18.45 5.59
C ARG A 198 0.14 17.47 6.18
N SER A 199 0.18 17.34 7.49
CA SER A 199 0.91 16.26 8.15
C SER A 199 0.38 14.89 7.70
N ALA A 200 1.30 13.97 7.43
CA ALA A 200 0.96 12.59 7.10
C ALA A 200 0.73 11.77 8.38
N LEU A 201 -0.32 10.97 8.39
CA LEU A 201 -0.73 10.08 9.46
C LEU A 201 -0.62 8.63 9.00
N THR A 202 -0.33 7.72 9.92
CA THR A 202 -0.45 6.29 9.65
C THR A 202 -1.87 5.95 9.20
N GLY A 203 -2.00 5.21 8.11
CA GLY A 203 -3.27 4.89 7.45
C GLY A 203 -3.62 5.81 6.27
N ASP A 204 -2.93 6.94 6.11
CA ASP A 204 -3.13 7.82 4.95
C ASP A 204 -2.87 7.08 3.65
N THR A 205 -3.81 7.17 2.71
CA THR A 205 -3.63 6.64 1.36
C THR A 205 -2.84 7.64 0.52
N LEU A 206 -1.82 7.15 -0.18
CA LEU A 206 -1.12 7.93 -1.19
C LEU A 206 -1.87 7.80 -2.50
N GLU A 207 -2.79 8.75 -2.75
CA GLU A 207 -3.50 8.85 -4.01
C GLU A 207 -2.54 9.11 -5.17
N ILE A 208 -2.93 8.70 -6.39
CA ILE A 208 -2.13 8.91 -7.59
C ILE A 208 -1.92 10.41 -7.81
N GLY A 209 -0.66 10.83 -7.95
CA GLY A 209 -0.29 12.24 -8.07
C GLY A 209 -0.08 12.96 -6.74
N ALA A 210 -0.30 12.29 -5.60
CA ALA A 210 0.15 12.79 -4.31
C ALA A 210 1.67 12.65 -4.16
N SER A 211 2.25 13.55 -3.36
CA SER A 211 3.67 13.54 -2.97
C SER A 211 3.79 13.45 -1.45
N LEU A 212 4.65 12.55 -0.98
CA LEU A 212 5.00 12.37 0.42
C LEU A 212 6.40 12.91 0.66
N ASN A 213 6.55 13.82 1.62
CA ASN A 213 7.81 14.50 1.91
C ASN A 213 8.25 14.26 3.36
N THR A 214 9.54 14.04 3.56
CA THR A 214 10.17 13.89 4.87
C THR A 214 11.13 15.05 5.14
N GLY A 215 11.05 15.63 6.34
CA GLY A 215 12.00 16.64 6.83
C GLY A 215 13.31 16.04 7.32
N SER A 216 14.15 16.88 7.94
CA SER A 216 15.37 16.44 8.64
C SER A 216 15.04 15.51 9.82
N GLY A 217 15.78 14.41 9.97
CA GLY A 217 15.58 13.38 10.99
C GLY A 217 14.27 12.58 10.86
N ALA A 218 13.46 12.86 9.84
CA ALA A 218 12.15 12.26 9.62
C ALA A 218 12.23 11.06 8.68
N TRP A 219 11.28 10.13 8.79
CA TRP A 219 11.12 9.04 7.84
C TRP A 219 9.66 8.59 7.77
N ALA A 220 9.31 7.95 6.65
CA ALA A 220 7.99 7.35 6.46
C ALA A 220 8.09 5.99 5.77
N GLU A 221 7.27 5.04 6.18
CA GLU A 221 7.10 3.76 5.50
C GLU A 221 5.78 3.76 4.72
N VAL A 222 5.86 3.41 3.44
CA VAL A 222 4.72 3.25 2.54
C VAL A 222 4.59 1.78 2.20
N GLY A 223 3.46 1.18 2.55
CA GLY A 223 3.11 -0.17 2.15
C GLY A 223 2.28 -0.18 0.89
N PHE A 224 2.41 -1.24 0.10
CA PHE A 224 1.67 -1.43 -1.15
C PHE A 224 0.69 -2.59 -1.03
N THR A 225 -0.45 -2.49 -1.72
CA THR A 225 -1.37 -3.62 -1.89
C THR A 225 -0.61 -4.81 -2.49
N GLY A 226 -0.77 -6.01 -1.94
CA GLY A 226 0.01 -7.19 -2.34
C GLY A 226 1.38 -7.31 -1.65
N GLY A 227 1.68 -6.45 -0.67
CA GLY A 227 2.82 -6.59 0.25
C GLY A 227 4.09 -5.88 -0.20
N GLY A 228 5.18 -6.03 0.57
CA GLY A 228 6.36 -5.18 0.45
C GLY A 228 6.12 -3.75 0.92
N TYR A 229 7.19 -2.96 1.02
CA TYR A 229 7.14 -1.57 1.47
C TYR A 229 8.35 -0.78 0.98
N LEU A 230 8.21 0.54 1.01
CA LEU A 230 9.28 1.50 0.80
C LEU A 230 9.43 2.31 2.09
N ARG A 231 10.65 2.53 2.56
CA ARG A 231 10.97 3.53 3.59
C ARG A 231 11.63 4.73 2.94
N LEU A 232 10.96 5.87 3.04
CA LEU A 232 11.43 7.17 2.62
C LEU A 232 12.25 7.75 3.76
N ASN A 233 13.56 7.91 3.56
CA ASN A 233 14.46 8.46 4.57
C ASN A 233 14.31 9.99 4.66
N GLU A 234 15.11 10.66 5.49
CA GLU A 234 15.01 12.11 5.70
C GLU A 234 15.23 12.91 4.40
N GLN A 235 14.73 14.15 4.37
CA GLN A 235 14.93 15.09 3.26
C GLN A 235 14.59 14.52 1.87
N SER A 236 13.49 13.78 1.78
CA SER A 236 13.13 13.04 0.59
C SER A 236 11.71 13.37 0.12
N GLU A 237 11.48 13.27 -1.19
CA GLU A 237 10.17 13.47 -1.83
C GLU A 237 9.84 12.29 -2.74
N LEU A 238 8.75 11.59 -2.41
CA LEU A 238 8.24 10.44 -3.16
C LEU A 238 6.88 10.78 -3.78
N SER A 239 6.67 10.41 -5.04
CA SER A 239 5.34 10.39 -5.68
C SER A 239 4.98 8.98 -6.13
N VAL A 240 3.73 8.60 -5.89
CA VAL A 240 3.14 7.36 -6.43
C VAL A 240 2.49 7.70 -7.76
N LEU A 241 3.04 7.17 -8.86
CA LEU A 241 2.55 7.47 -10.20
C LEU A 241 1.48 6.47 -10.66
N SER A 242 1.70 5.17 -10.40
CA SER A 242 0.67 4.15 -10.60
C SER A 242 0.91 2.91 -9.74
N ILE A 243 -0.19 2.25 -9.39
CA ILE A 243 -0.19 0.93 -8.77
C ILE A 243 -1.27 0.12 -9.48
N ASP A 244 -0.86 -0.80 -10.33
CA ASP A 244 -1.78 -1.65 -11.08
C ASP A 244 -1.80 -3.03 -10.44
N ARG A 245 -2.98 -3.58 -10.18
CA ARG A 245 -3.12 -5.02 -9.93
C ARG A 245 -3.17 -5.73 -11.28
N THR A 246 -2.43 -6.82 -11.41
CA THR A 246 -2.38 -7.62 -12.63
C THR A 246 -2.60 -9.10 -12.33
N ASP A 247 -2.83 -9.90 -13.37
CA ASP A 247 -2.84 -11.36 -13.27
C ASP A 247 -1.48 -11.96 -12.85
N ARG A 248 -0.41 -11.16 -12.88
CA ARG A 248 0.95 -11.55 -12.45
C ARG A 248 1.39 -10.90 -11.14
N GLY A 249 0.46 -10.32 -10.38
CA GLY A 249 0.71 -9.65 -9.11
C GLY A 249 0.32 -8.18 -9.19
N ARG A 250 1.31 -7.27 -9.13
CA ARG A 250 1.10 -5.84 -9.30
C ARG A 250 2.22 -5.21 -10.12
N GLU A 251 1.97 -4.01 -10.62
CA GLU A 251 3.01 -3.13 -11.16
C GLU A 251 3.00 -1.82 -10.39
N VAL A 252 4.10 -1.50 -9.71
CA VAL A 252 4.27 -0.25 -8.97
C VAL A 252 5.22 0.66 -9.74
N LEU A 253 4.77 1.88 -10.03
CA LEU A 253 5.59 2.94 -10.59
C LEU A 253 5.67 4.14 -9.64
N LEU A 254 6.88 4.44 -9.19
CA LEU A 254 7.18 5.51 -8.26
C LEU A 254 8.17 6.51 -8.85
N LYS A 255 8.14 7.73 -8.33
CA LYS A 255 9.15 8.76 -8.59
C LYS A 255 9.75 9.24 -7.27
N LEU A 256 11.07 9.18 -7.16
CA LEU A 256 11.84 9.80 -6.09
C LEU A 256 12.48 11.08 -6.64
N ALA A 257 11.93 12.24 -6.27
CA ALA A 257 12.41 13.52 -6.76
C ALA A 257 13.69 13.98 -6.03
N SER A 258 13.80 13.66 -4.74
CA SER A 258 14.93 14.01 -3.89
C SER A 258 15.13 12.97 -2.77
N GLY A 259 16.32 12.96 -2.18
CA GLY A 259 16.65 12.14 -1.02
C GLY A 259 16.83 10.66 -1.34
N THR A 260 16.41 9.79 -0.43
CA THR A 260 16.74 8.35 -0.42
C THR A 260 15.53 7.47 -0.10
N ALA A 261 15.40 6.36 -0.81
CA ALA A 261 14.39 5.34 -0.58
C ALA A 261 15.02 3.96 -0.37
N TRP A 262 14.66 3.32 0.75
CA TRP A 262 14.89 1.90 1.01
C TRP A 262 13.69 1.09 0.53
N ASN A 263 13.91 0.04 -0.26
CA ASN A 263 12.85 -0.69 -0.93
C ASN A 263 12.94 -2.17 -0.57
N VAL A 264 11.84 -2.70 -0.03
CA VAL A 264 11.67 -4.13 0.24
C VAL A 264 10.56 -4.64 -0.66
N VAL A 265 10.95 -5.20 -1.78
CA VAL A 265 10.03 -5.69 -2.83
C VAL A 265 9.80 -7.18 -2.64
N GLN A 266 8.53 -7.56 -2.47
CA GLN A 266 8.17 -8.96 -2.25
C GLN A 266 8.33 -9.80 -3.53
N LYS A 267 8.96 -10.98 -3.38
CA LYS A 267 9.12 -11.95 -4.48
C LYS A 267 7.77 -12.40 -5.02
N GLY A 268 7.70 -12.60 -6.33
CA GLY A 268 6.51 -13.13 -7.00
C GLY A 268 5.34 -12.17 -7.16
N GLN A 269 5.42 -10.94 -6.63
CA GLN A 269 4.30 -9.99 -6.63
C GLN A 269 4.26 -9.06 -7.86
N GLY A 270 4.86 -9.43 -8.99
CA GLY A 270 4.88 -8.61 -10.21
C GLY A 270 6.05 -7.60 -10.27
N GLY A 271 5.86 -6.50 -11.00
CA GLY A 271 6.87 -5.50 -11.33
C GLY A 271 6.93 -4.33 -10.35
N TYR A 272 8.13 -3.80 -10.15
CA TYR A 272 8.36 -2.60 -9.33
C TYR A 272 9.41 -1.73 -10.01
N ARG A 273 9.10 -0.44 -10.13
CA ARG A 273 9.96 0.57 -10.72
C ARG A 273 9.92 1.84 -9.88
N ILE A 274 11.10 2.32 -9.53
CA ILE A 274 11.32 3.64 -8.95
C ILE A 274 12.23 4.43 -9.88
N ASP A 275 11.73 5.58 -10.33
CA ASP A 275 12.44 6.54 -11.17
C ASP A 275 13.02 7.66 -10.33
N THR A 276 14.27 8.00 -10.62
CA THR A 276 14.94 9.18 -10.10
C THR A 276 15.38 10.09 -11.25
N PRO A 277 15.89 11.30 -10.98
CA PRO A 277 16.48 12.14 -12.03
C PRO A 277 17.60 11.46 -12.82
N VAL A 278 18.29 10.48 -12.23
CA VAL A 278 19.51 9.89 -12.79
C VAL A 278 19.34 8.43 -13.20
N VAL A 279 18.55 7.64 -12.45
CA VAL A 279 18.39 6.19 -12.70
C VAL A 279 16.94 5.77 -12.69
N SER A 280 16.62 4.76 -13.48
CA SER A 280 15.39 4.00 -13.37
C SER A 280 15.74 2.59 -12.91
N THR A 281 14.82 1.93 -12.21
CA THR A 281 15.01 0.57 -11.70
C THR A 281 13.91 -0.34 -12.22
N ALA A 282 14.25 -1.60 -12.50
CA ALA A 282 13.29 -2.67 -12.72
C ALA A 282 13.68 -3.84 -11.82
N VAL A 283 12.78 -4.19 -10.90
CA VAL A 283 13.11 -5.13 -9.82
C VAL A 283 11.98 -6.11 -9.56
N ARG A 284 12.37 -7.31 -9.15
CA ARG A 284 11.45 -8.35 -8.68
C ARG A 284 12.07 -9.09 -7.51
N GLY A 285 11.50 -8.92 -6.32
CA GLY A 285 11.91 -9.71 -5.16
C GLY A 285 13.28 -9.32 -4.61
N THR A 286 13.43 -8.04 -4.26
CA THR A 286 14.72 -7.38 -4.05
C THR A 286 14.68 -6.52 -2.80
N VAL A 287 15.79 -6.47 -2.06
CA VAL A 287 16.02 -5.45 -1.03
C VAL A 287 17.13 -4.53 -1.52
N PHE A 288 16.80 -3.27 -1.75
CA PHE A 288 17.74 -2.31 -2.33
C PHE A 288 17.45 -0.89 -1.88
N ARG A 289 18.49 -0.05 -1.92
CA ARG A 289 18.39 1.38 -1.70
C ARG A 289 18.68 2.13 -2.98
N VAL A 290 17.94 3.21 -3.21
CA VAL A 290 18.19 4.17 -4.29
C VAL A 290 18.19 5.58 -3.72
N ASP A 291 19.04 6.45 -4.26
CA ASP A 291 18.94 7.89 -4.02
C ASP A 291 18.69 8.68 -5.32
N ALA A 292 18.27 9.93 -5.15
CA ALA A 292 17.97 10.81 -6.27
C ALA A 292 19.21 11.16 -7.12
N GLN A 293 20.41 10.96 -6.59
CA GLN A 293 21.70 11.22 -7.23
C GLN A 293 22.22 10.01 -8.04
N GLY A 294 21.49 8.88 -8.02
CA GLY A 294 21.78 7.72 -8.85
C GLY A 294 22.61 6.61 -8.18
N LEU A 295 22.83 6.70 -6.87
CA LEU A 295 23.35 5.57 -6.09
C LEU A 295 22.30 4.46 -6.05
N VAL A 296 22.73 3.23 -6.28
CA VAL A 296 21.89 2.04 -6.10
C VAL A 296 22.67 1.01 -5.30
N LYS A 297 22.18 0.59 -4.14
CA LYS A 297 22.80 -0.47 -3.31
C LYS A 297 21.88 -1.67 -3.23
N VAL A 298 22.38 -2.87 -3.48
CA VAL A 298 21.55 -4.09 -3.49
C VAL A 298 21.99 -5.03 -2.38
N PHE A 299 21.05 -5.35 -1.50
CA PHE A 299 21.27 -6.18 -0.31
C PHE A 299 20.79 -7.61 -0.56
N GLU A 300 19.66 -7.76 -1.25
CA GLU A 300 19.12 -9.05 -1.65
C GLU A 300 18.60 -8.99 -3.09
N GLY A 301 18.80 -10.06 -3.86
CA GLY A 301 18.32 -10.16 -5.24
C GLY A 301 19.19 -9.40 -6.24
N GLN A 302 18.55 -8.80 -7.24
CA GLN A 302 19.21 -8.00 -8.28
C GLN A 302 18.32 -6.85 -8.73
N VAL A 303 18.95 -5.78 -9.19
CA VAL A 303 18.31 -4.60 -9.77
C VAL A 303 18.81 -4.42 -11.19
N ALA A 304 17.88 -4.45 -12.15
CA ALA A 304 18.16 -4.01 -13.51
C ALA A 304 18.01 -2.48 -13.56
N LEU A 305 18.98 -1.82 -14.19
CA LEU A 305 19.04 -0.37 -14.37
C LEU A 305 18.99 -0.09 -15.86
N PRO A 306 17.80 0.21 -16.41
CA PRO A 306 17.68 0.62 -17.80
C PRO A 306 18.58 1.82 -18.08
N SER A 307 19.39 1.74 -19.12
CA SER A 307 20.21 2.84 -19.61
C SER A 307 20.55 2.65 -21.10
N ASN A 308 21.36 3.53 -21.70
CA ASN A 308 21.85 3.32 -23.06
C ASN A 308 22.64 2.01 -23.18
N ALA A 309 23.25 1.55 -22.08
CA ALA A 309 23.76 0.20 -21.91
C ALA A 309 23.20 -0.37 -20.60
N ASP A 310 22.15 -1.18 -20.69
CA ASP A 310 21.47 -1.73 -19.51
C ASP A 310 22.48 -2.37 -18.54
N GLN A 311 22.41 -1.96 -17.27
CA GLN A 311 23.33 -2.40 -16.23
C GLN A 311 22.58 -3.24 -15.19
N THR A 312 23.23 -4.24 -14.61
CA THR A 312 22.65 -5.04 -13.52
C THR A 312 23.51 -4.91 -12.27
N VAL A 313 22.89 -4.60 -11.13
CA VAL A 313 23.52 -4.58 -9.80
C VAL A 313 22.97 -5.75 -9.01
N ARG A 314 23.85 -6.61 -8.48
CA ARG A 314 23.46 -7.81 -7.71
C ARG A 314 23.65 -7.60 -6.21
N ALA A 315 23.08 -8.50 -5.40
CA ALA A 315 23.30 -8.53 -3.96
C ALA A 315 24.79 -8.46 -3.62
N GLY A 316 25.15 -7.60 -2.67
CA GLY A 316 26.54 -7.32 -2.30
C GLY A 316 27.25 -6.33 -3.22
N GLN A 317 26.53 -5.70 -4.16
CA GLN A 317 27.07 -4.66 -5.05
C GLN A 317 26.34 -3.33 -4.88
N GLN A 318 27.01 -2.27 -5.32
CA GLN A 318 26.43 -0.94 -5.48
C GLN A 318 26.83 -0.32 -6.81
N ARG A 319 25.93 0.45 -7.42
CA ARG A 319 26.25 1.43 -8.45
C ARG A 319 26.47 2.78 -7.77
N GLU A 320 27.66 3.32 -7.90
CA GLU A 320 28.00 4.68 -7.45
C GLU A 320 27.31 5.74 -8.31
N SER A 321 27.20 6.98 -7.85
CA SER A 321 26.65 8.09 -8.64
C SER A 321 27.43 8.35 -9.94
N SER A 322 28.71 7.95 -10.00
CA SER A 322 29.54 7.94 -11.21
C SER A 322 29.07 6.96 -12.29
N GLY A 323 28.20 6.02 -11.96
CA GLY A 323 27.74 4.93 -12.82
C GLY A 323 28.57 3.65 -12.76
N ARG A 324 29.67 3.66 -12.00
CA ARG A 324 30.51 2.48 -11.77
C ARG A 324 29.83 1.51 -10.80
N VAL A 325 29.88 0.22 -11.09
CA VAL A 325 29.46 -0.84 -10.16
C VAL A 325 30.68 -1.30 -9.36
N ALA A 326 30.52 -1.36 -8.04
CA ALA A 326 31.54 -1.74 -7.07
C ALA A 326 30.91 -2.64 -5.98
N GLU A 327 31.75 -3.13 -5.07
CA GLU A 327 31.30 -3.88 -3.89
C GLU A 327 30.51 -2.98 -2.93
N LEU A 328 29.49 -3.55 -2.29
CA LEU A 328 28.61 -2.86 -1.35
C LEU A 328 29.39 -2.39 -0.12
N THR A 329 29.37 -1.08 0.13
CA THR A 329 29.92 -0.46 1.34
C THR A 329 28.80 0.12 2.19
N LEU A 330 28.63 -0.35 3.43
CA LEU A 330 27.54 0.07 4.32
C LEU A 330 27.78 1.45 4.95
N ASP A 331 26.81 2.35 4.81
CA ASP A 331 26.79 3.65 5.48
C ASP A 331 25.80 3.70 6.65
N ALA A 332 25.63 4.88 7.26
CA ALA A 332 24.75 5.08 8.41
C ALA A 332 23.28 4.87 8.04
N THR A 333 22.86 5.32 6.84
CA THR A 333 21.50 5.17 6.33
C THR A 333 21.16 3.70 6.09
N ASP A 334 22.12 2.91 5.59
CA ASP A 334 21.95 1.47 5.42
C ASP A 334 21.72 0.77 6.77
N ARG A 335 22.57 1.04 7.77
CA ARG A 335 22.44 0.46 9.12
C ARG A 335 21.14 0.86 9.80
N PHE A 336 20.74 2.12 9.66
CA PHE A 336 19.45 2.62 10.16
C PHE A 336 18.29 1.84 9.56
N ASN A 337 18.29 1.65 8.23
CA ASN A 337 17.24 0.92 7.55
C ASN A 337 17.19 -0.56 7.95
N GLN A 338 18.34 -1.23 8.04
CA GLN A 338 18.42 -2.64 8.48
C GLN A 338 17.93 -2.83 9.92
N ALA A 339 18.22 -1.88 10.82
CA ALA A 339 17.71 -1.92 12.19
C ALA A 339 16.17 -1.82 12.24
N LEU A 340 15.58 -0.89 11.48
CA LEU A 340 14.13 -0.78 11.37
C LEU A 340 13.48 -1.99 10.71
N ASP A 341 14.14 -2.61 9.72
CA ASP A 341 13.67 -3.87 9.13
C ASP A 341 13.61 -4.99 10.17
N ALA A 342 14.61 -5.09 11.05
CA ALA A 342 14.63 -6.05 12.15
C ALA A 342 13.51 -5.78 13.18
N GLU A 343 13.24 -4.51 13.52
CA GLU A 343 12.12 -4.12 14.39
C GLU A 343 10.75 -4.40 13.77
N ARG A 344 10.62 -4.17 12.47
CA ARG A 344 9.42 -4.46 11.69
C ARG A 344 9.18 -5.97 11.57
N ALA A 345 10.25 -6.76 11.46
CA ALA A 345 10.17 -8.21 11.36
C ALA A 345 9.66 -8.88 12.64
N ARG A 346 9.78 -8.22 13.82
CA ARG A 346 9.30 -8.75 15.11
C ARG A 346 7.85 -9.26 15.02
N PRO A 347 7.53 -10.46 15.52
CA PRO A 347 6.18 -11.00 15.51
C PRO A 347 5.20 -10.06 16.21
N LEU A 348 4.05 -9.81 15.58
CA LEU A 348 2.97 -9.06 16.23
C LEU A 348 2.39 -9.91 17.36
N THR A 349 2.41 -9.39 18.59
CA THR A 349 1.86 -10.04 19.78
C THR A 349 0.70 -9.23 20.32
N LEU A 350 -0.41 -9.89 20.67
CA LEU A 350 -1.52 -9.28 21.40
C LEU A 350 -1.74 -10.06 22.70
N SER A 351 -1.61 -9.38 23.84
CA SER A 351 -1.85 -9.96 25.16
C SER A 351 -3.07 -9.32 25.80
N LEU A 352 -4.11 -10.12 26.00
CA LEU A 352 -5.34 -9.77 26.70
C LEU A 352 -5.56 -10.68 27.92
N PRO A 353 -6.42 -10.29 28.86
CA PRO A 353 -6.93 -11.19 29.90
C PRO A 353 -7.45 -12.49 29.28
N ARG A 354 -7.00 -13.63 29.80
CA ARG A 354 -7.37 -14.97 29.29
C ARG A 354 -8.70 -15.47 29.83
N THR A 355 -9.14 -14.92 30.96
CA THR A 355 -10.41 -15.24 31.61
C THR A 355 -11.43 -14.14 31.32
N GLY A 356 -12.72 -14.50 31.41
CA GLY A 356 -13.78 -13.50 31.38
C GLY A 356 -13.61 -12.46 32.50
N LEU A 357 -14.05 -11.23 32.23
CA LEU A 357 -14.03 -10.13 33.19
C LEU A 357 -15.46 -9.78 33.57
N THR A 358 -15.71 -9.51 34.84
CA THR A 358 -16.95 -8.89 35.32
C THR A 358 -16.61 -7.48 35.77
N LEU A 359 -17.26 -6.46 35.19
CA LEU A 359 -16.91 -5.04 35.39
C LEU A 359 -18.17 -4.18 35.44
N ALA A 360 -18.14 -3.05 36.14
CA ALA A 360 -19.24 -2.08 36.13
C ALA A 360 -19.37 -1.30 34.81
N GLU A 361 -18.26 -1.08 34.12
CA GLU A 361 -18.21 -0.48 32.79
C GLU A 361 -17.20 -1.25 31.93
N LEU A 362 -17.35 -1.16 30.59
CA LEU A 362 -16.40 -1.79 29.68
C LEU A 362 -15.05 -1.06 29.75
N ALA A 363 -14.12 -1.64 30.49
CA ALA A 363 -12.73 -1.20 30.58
C ALA A 363 -11.81 -2.39 30.27
N LEU A 364 -10.95 -2.23 29.25
CA LEU A 364 -10.04 -3.28 28.83
C LEU A 364 -8.63 -2.73 28.66
N SER A 365 -7.65 -3.46 29.17
CA SER A 365 -6.24 -3.18 28.95
C SER A 365 -5.61 -4.31 28.14
N ALA A 366 -4.71 -3.95 27.23
CA ALA A 366 -3.98 -4.87 26.38
C ALA A 366 -2.48 -4.53 26.38
N ARG A 367 -1.64 -5.51 26.04
CA ARG A 367 -0.22 -5.28 25.73
C ARG A 367 0.09 -5.74 24.32
N SER A 368 0.88 -4.94 23.60
CA SER A 368 1.37 -5.22 22.25
C SER A 368 2.74 -4.57 22.04
N LEU A 369 3.33 -4.76 20.87
CA LEU A 369 4.48 -3.96 20.44
C LEU A 369 4.09 -2.46 20.34
N PRO A 370 5.04 -1.53 20.53
CA PRO A 370 4.83 -0.13 20.22
C PRO A 370 4.36 0.08 18.78
N ASP A 371 3.65 1.18 18.56
CA ASP A 371 3.10 1.60 17.26
C ASP A 371 2.10 0.60 16.65
N THR A 372 1.58 -0.33 17.44
CA THR A 372 0.45 -1.17 17.03
C THR A 372 -0.85 -0.36 17.09
N ALA A 373 -1.67 -0.41 16.05
CA ALA A 373 -3.03 0.10 16.08
C ALA A 373 -3.96 -0.97 16.68
N LEU A 374 -4.64 -0.64 17.78
CA LEU A 374 -5.62 -1.52 18.42
C LEU A 374 -7.03 -0.95 18.30
N SER A 375 -7.98 -1.82 18.01
CA SER A 375 -9.41 -1.51 18.06
C SER A 375 -10.18 -2.70 18.63
N ALA A 376 -11.22 -2.44 19.40
CA ALA A 376 -12.19 -3.44 19.82
C ALA A 376 -13.48 -3.31 19.01
N GLU A 377 -14.14 -4.44 18.81
CA GLU A 377 -15.49 -4.54 18.27
C GLU A 377 -16.37 -5.18 19.35
N VAL A 378 -17.42 -4.46 19.74
CA VAL A 378 -18.35 -4.86 20.80
C VAL A 378 -19.75 -4.35 20.46
N ALA A 379 -20.75 -5.23 20.50
CA ALA A 379 -22.15 -4.89 20.17
C ALA A 379 -22.32 -4.11 18.83
N GLY A 380 -21.50 -4.42 17.82
CA GLY A 380 -21.50 -3.73 16.51
C GLY A 380 -20.79 -2.37 16.49
N GLN A 381 -20.26 -1.90 17.62
CA GLN A 381 -19.50 -0.66 17.72
C GLN A 381 -17.99 -0.94 17.67
N ARG A 382 -17.24 -0.10 16.93
CA ARG A 382 -15.78 -0.11 16.94
C ARG A 382 -15.25 0.97 17.88
N VAL A 383 -14.39 0.57 18.80
CA VAL A 383 -13.80 1.45 19.83
C VAL A 383 -12.28 1.36 19.73
N ASN A 384 -11.60 2.50 19.83
CA ASN A 384 -10.14 2.56 19.74
C ASN A 384 -9.48 2.32 21.10
N PHE A 385 -8.15 2.14 21.07
CA PHE A 385 -7.33 2.14 22.27
C PHE A 385 -6.39 3.35 22.26
N SER A 386 -6.24 3.98 23.41
CA SER A 386 -5.14 4.88 23.70
C SER A 386 -3.88 4.09 24.04
N ALA A 387 -2.74 4.54 23.51
CA ALA A 387 -1.45 3.86 23.63
C ALA A 387 -0.50 4.63 24.54
N ASP A 388 0.20 3.89 25.40
CA ASP A 388 1.33 4.36 26.20
C ASP A 388 2.46 3.33 26.10
N GLY A 389 3.35 3.54 25.13
CA GLY A 389 4.37 2.59 24.74
C GLY A 389 3.78 1.25 24.28
N GLY A 390 4.06 0.18 25.00
CA GLY A 390 3.51 -1.17 24.73
C GLY A 390 2.20 -1.50 25.46
N THR A 391 1.63 -0.53 26.21
CA THR A 391 0.40 -0.72 26.98
C THR A 391 -0.74 0.06 26.33
N TYR A 392 -1.89 -0.57 26.22
CA TYR A 392 -3.05 -0.02 25.54
C TYR A 392 -4.26 -0.07 26.47
N ARG A 393 -5.05 1.01 26.50
CA ARG A 393 -6.29 1.10 27.25
C ARG A 393 -7.44 1.43 26.31
N LEU A 394 -8.52 0.67 26.42
CA LEU A 394 -9.72 0.89 25.62
C LEU A 394 -10.29 2.27 25.94
N ASP A 395 -10.58 3.04 24.91
CA ASP A 395 -11.20 4.34 25.08
C ASP A 395 -12.65 4.19 25.57
N ARG A 396 -13.17 5.23 26.21
CA ARG A 396 -14.54 5.22 26.69
C ARG A 396 -15.51 5.16 25.52
N LEU A 397 -16.54 4.32 25.65
CA LEU A 397 -17.62 4.27 24.66
C LEU A 397 -18.39 5.59 24.67
N THR A 398 -18.86 6.00 23.50
CA THR A 398 -19.77 7.15 23.34
C THR A 398 -21.11 6.88 24.04
N GLU A 399 -21.60 5.65 23.95
CA GLU A 399 -22.81 5.20 24.62
C GLU A 399 -22.50 4.02 25.53
N ALA A 400 -23.00 4.07 26.77
CA ALA A 400 -22.80 3.00 27.72
C ALA A 400 -23.60 1.76 27.31
N LEU A 401 -22.95 0.60 27.31
CA LEU A 401 -23.62 -0.67 27.08
C LEU A 401 -24.56 -1.02 28.26
N PRO A 402 -25.73 -1.63 27.99
CA PRO A 402 -26.56 -2.23 29.03
C PRO A 402 -25.81 -3.27 29.88
N GLU A 403 -26.37 -3.63 31.03
CA GLU A 403 -25.89 -4.82 31.74
C GLU A 403 -26.09 -6.07 30.88
N GLY A 404 -25.13 -6.98 30.92
CA GLY A 404 -25.13 -8.16 30.06
C GLY A 404 -23.74 -8.69 29.77
N THR A 405 -23.66 -9.80 29.04
CA THR A 405 -22.40 -10.43 28.65
C THR A 405 -22.10 -10.17 27.18
N TYR A 406 -20.90 -9.65 26.91
CA TYR A 406 -20.48 -9.21 25.59
C TYR A 406 -19.18 -9.90 25.17
N PRO A 407 -19.12 -10.51 23.97
CA PRO A 407 -17.85 -10.87 23.36
C PRO A 407 -17.20 -9.58 22.83
N VAL A 408 -16.00 -9.27 23.33
CA VAL A 408 -15.20 -8.13 22.88
C VAL A 408 -14.09 -8.65 21.99
N ARG A 409 -14.20 -8.41 20.68
CA ARG A 409 -13.20 -8.82 19.70
C ARG A 409 -12.17 -7.70 19.54
N VAL A 410 -10.95 -7.93 19.99
CA VAL A 410 -9.85 -6.97 19.85
C VAL A 410 -9.00 -7.34 18.66
N VAL A 411 -8.72 -6.36 17.82
CA VAL A 411 -7.89 -6.47 16.62
C VAL A 411 -6.67 -5.59 16.80
N ALA A 412 -5.50 -6.19 16.72
CA ALA A 412 -4.21 -5.52 16.69
C ALA A 412 -3.67 -5.55 15.25
N THR A 413 -3.25 -4.40 14.73
CA THR A 413 -2.66 -4.28 13.40
C THR A 413 -1.34 -3.53 13.46
N ARG A 414 -0.29 -4.09 12.85
CA ARG A 414 1.04 -3.48 12.74
C ARG A 414 1.73 -3.93 11.46
N ALA A 415 2.26 -2.99 10.68
CA ALA A 415 3.05 -3.29 9.47
C ALA A 415 2.36 -4.27 8.48
N GLY A 416 1.04 -4.16 8.32
CA GLY A 416 0.24 -5.04 7.45
C GLY A 416 -0.08 -6.42 8.02
N ARG A 417 0.36 -6.73 9.25
CA ARG A 417 -0.01 -7.94 9.99
C ARG A 417 -1.18 -7.64 10.91
N THR A 418 -2.07 -8.61 11.06
CA THR A 418 -3.24 -8.51 11.95
C THR A 418 -3.31 -9.72 12.86
N VAL A 419 -3.51 -9.49 14.15
CA VAL A 419 -3.81 -10.51 15.16
C VAL A 419 -5.12 -10.12 15.83
N GLN A 420 -5.97 -11.12 16.09
CA GLN A 420 -7.26 -10.92 16.74
C GLN A 420 -7.39 -11.84 17.94
N GLN A 421 -8.03 -11.36 18.99
CA GLN A 421 -8.38 -12.17 20.16
C GLN A 421 -9.70 -11.67 20.74
N THR A 422 -10.53 -12.60 21.20
CA THR A 422 -11.81 -12.31 21.84
C THR A 422 -11.70 -12.52 23.34
N VAL A 423 -12.21 -11.56 24.12
CA VAL A 423 -12.40 -11.67 25.57
C VAL A 423 -13.88 -11.49 25.90
N THR A 424 -14.39 -12.30 26.82
CA THR A 424 -15.77 -12.15 27.30
C THR A 424 -15.79 -11.14 28.45
N VAL A 425 -16.63 -10.12 28.34
CA VAL A 425 -16.82 -9.10 29.38
C VAL A 425 -18.29 -9.09 29.79
N THR A 426 -18.54 -9.27 31.08
CA THR A 426 -19.85 -9.14 31.70
C THR A 426 -19.94 -7.79 32.38
N ILE A 427 -20.91 -6.97 31.95
CA ILE A 427 -21.20 -5.67 32.52
C ILE A 427 -22.27 -5.84 33.58
N ASP A 428 -21.94 -5.41 34.79
CA ASP A 428 -22.79 -5.54 35.96
C ASP A 428 -22.62 -4.33 36.90
N ARG A 429 -23.70 -3.58 37.12
CA ARG A 429 -23.75 -2.37 37.96
C ARG A 429 -24.67 -2.58 39.17
N THR A 430 -25.18 -3.79 39.36
CA THR A 430 -26.14 -4.09 40.40
C THR A 430 -25.41 -4.60 41.63
N ALA A 431 -25.45 -3.83 42.73
CA ALA A 431 -24.79 -4.27 43.96
C ALA A 431 -25.51 -5.46 44.61
N PRO A 432 -24.78 -6.38 45.27
CA PRO A 432 -25.35 -7.49 46.01
C PRO A 432 -26.34 -7.05 47.08
N GLN A 433 -27.33 -7.90 47.34
CA GLN A 433 -28.36 -7.64 48.35
C GLN A 433 -28.45 -8.79 49.34
N GLY A 434 -28.66 -8.48 50.61
CA GLY A 434 -28.78 -9.52 51.62
C GLY A 434 -29.44 -9.02 52.88
N THR A 435 -29.90 -9.97 53.69
CA THR A 435 -30.32 -9.69 55.06
C THR A 435 -29.65 -10.70 55.96
N LEU A 436 -28.95 -10.21 56.97
CA LEU A 436 -28.19 -11.05 57.90
C LEU A 436 -28.74 -10.87 59.31
N SER A 437 -28.62 -11.91 60.12
CA SER A 437 -28.87 -11.85 61.55
C SER A 437 -27.55 -11.90 62.30
N ALA A 438 -27.42 -11.07 63.33
CA ALA A 438 -26.26 -11.00 64.21
C ALA A 438 -26.65 -11.46 65.61
N THR A 439 -26.16 -12.64 66.02
CA THR A 439 -26.49 -13.22 67.33
C THR A 439 -25.25 -13.32 68.21
N PRO A 440 -25.19 -12.60 69.34
CA PRO A 440 -24.11 -12.77 70.32
C PRO A 440 -24.13 -14.17 70.95
N ARG A 441 -22.96 -14.78 71.08
CA ARG A 441 -22.74 -16.07 71.74
C ARG A 441 -21.42 -16.04 72.52
N GLY A 442 -21.50 -15.58 73.77
CA GLY A 442 -20.32 -15.38 74.62
C GLY A 442 -19.36 -14.37 74.00
N HIS A 443 -18.11 -14.77 73.76
CA HIS A 443 -17.07 -13.94 73.13
C HIS A 443 -17.11 -13.93 71.59
N LEU A 444 -18.18 -14.43 70.98
CA LEU A 444 -18.38 -14.47 69.53
C LEU A 444 -19.66 -13.74 69.14
N LEU A 445 -19.65 -13.14 67.95
CA LEU A 445 -20.83 -12.69 67.23
C LEU A 445 -21.02 -13.60 66.01
N LEU A 446 -22.13 -14.32 65.96
CA LEU A 446 -22.47 -15.15 64.81
C LEU A 446 -23.27 -14.33 63.80
N LEU A 447 -22.66 -14.05 62.65
CA LEU A 447 -23.35 -13.53 61.48
C LEU A 447 -23.87 -14.70 60.65
N SER A 448 -25.18 -14.76 60.43
CA SER A 448 -25.79 -15.78 59.59
C SER A 448 -26.79 -15.18 58.62
N GLY A 449 -26.92 -15.78 57.44
CA GLY A 449 -27.90 -15.36 56.45
C GLY A 449 -27.51 -15.76 55.04
N GLN A 450 -28.07 -15.04 54.07
CA GLN A 450 -27.82 -15.21 52.64
C GLN A 450 -27.59 -13.85 52.01
N VAL A 451 -26.72 -13.83 51.00
CA VAL A 451 -26.54 -12.71 50.08
C VAL A 451 -26.95 -13.20 48.70
N GLN A 452 -27.63 -12.35 47.94
CA GLN A 452 -28.01 -12.57 46.56
C GLN A 452 -27.23 -11.62 45.67
N ASP A 453 -26.90 -12.10 44.48
CA ASP A 453 -26.20 -11.36 43.45
C ASP A 453 -26.79 -11.75 42.09
N ASN A 454 -26.80 -10.84 41.13
CA ASN A 454 -27.31 -11.10 39.78
C ASN A 454 -26.29 -11.89 38.92
N GLN A 455 -25.00 -11.85 39.30
CA GLN A 455 -23.93 -12.58 38.64
C GLN A 455 -23.52 -13.84 39.41
N ALA A 456 -23.06 -14.84 38.65
CA ALA A 456 -22.37 -15.99 39.21
C ALA A 456 -20.96 -15.57 39.64
N GLY A 457 -20.65 -15.66 40.94
CA GLY A 457 -19.36 -15.24 41.47
C GLY A 457 -19.28 -15.37 42.98
N ARG A 458 -18.12 -15.06 43.57
CA ARG A 458 -18.00 -14.96 45.03
C ARG A 458 -18.20 -13.51 45.44
N VAL A 459 -19.06 -13.27 46.42
CA VAL A 459 -19.27 -11.95 47.02
C VAL A 459 -18.36 -11.80 48.23
N ARG A 460 -17.65 -10.67 48.32
CA ARG A 460 -16.84 -10.32 49.48
C ARG A 460 -17.71 -9.58 50.49
N LEU A 461 -17.93 -10.21 51.64
CA LEU A 461 -18.49 -9.56 52.82
C LEU A 461 -17.38 -8.88 53.63
N THR A 462 -17.63 -7.65 54.05
CA THR A 462 -16.78 -6.89 54.96
C THR A 462 -17.58 -6.51 56.20
N ALA A 463 -17.21 -7.03 57.36
CA ALA A 463 -17.85 -6.72 58.63
C ALA A 463 -16.92 -5.82 59.46
N ARG A 464 -17.40 -4.63 59.84
CA ARG A 464 -16.70 -3.71 60.74
C ARG A 464 -17.37 -3.77 62.11
N LEU A 465 -16.67 -4.30 63.10
CA LEU A 465 -17.15 -4.47 64.48
C LEU A 465 -16.26 -3.62 65.39
N GLY A 466 -16.79 -2.47 65.84
CA GLY A 466 -16.01 -1.43 66.50
C GLY A 466 -14.81 -0.99 65.61
N PRO A 467 -13.56 -1.02 66.11
CA PRO A 467 -12.38 -0.63 65.34
C PRO A 467 -11.85 -1.73 64.39
N ARG A 468 -12.42 -2.94 64.42
CA ARG A 468 -11.89 -4.10 63.67
C ARG A 468 -12.65 -4.35 62.38
N THR A 469 -11.94 -4.73 61.34
CA THR A 469 -12.50 -5.11 60.03
C THR A 469 -12.20 -6.57 59.73
N TYR A 470 -13.23 -7.32 59.36
CA TYR A 470 -13.14 -8.72 58.97
C TYR A 470 -13.68 -8.88 57.55
N THR A 471 -13.12 -9.81 56.76
CA THR A 471 -13.61 -10.10 55.41
C THR A 471 -13.84 -11.59 55.19
N ARG A 472 -14.85 -11.94 54.40
CA ARG A 472 -15.14 -13.32 53.99
C ARG A 472 -15.73 -13.38 52.59
N LEU A 473 -15.32 -14.37 51.80
CA LEU A 473 -15.97 -14.69 50.52
C LEU A 473 -17.14 -15.66 50.74
N VAL A 474 -18.31 -15.32 50.23
CA VAL A 474 -19.53 -16.17 50.26
C VAL A 474 -20.02 -16.46 48.84
N THR A 475 -20.76 -17.56 48.68
CA THR A 475 -21.47 -17.89 47.44
C THR A 475 -22.86 -17.26 47.49
N PRO A 476 -23.28 -16.46 46.50
CA PRO A 476 -24.64 -15.97 46.39
C PRO A 476 -25.68 -17.09 46.44
N GLY A 477 -26.80 -16.85 47.10
CA GLY A 477 -27.89 -17.82 47.28
C GLY A 477 -27.65 -18.88 48.37
N GLU A 478 -26.40 -19.11 48.81
CA GLU A 478 -26.09 -20.09 49.85
C GLU A 478 -26.15 -19.50 51.27
N ARG A 479 -26.74 -20.24 52.21
CA ARG A 479 -26.68 -19.87 53.63
C ARG A 479 -25.27 -20.03 54.15
N PHE A 480 -24.83 -19.06 54.95
CA PHE A 480 -23.57 -19.14 55.66
C PHE A 480 -23.74 -18.80 57.14
N VAL A 481 -22.78 -19.26 57.94
CA VAL A 481 -22.59 -18.84 59.33
C VAL A 481 -21.14 -18.42 59.50
N TRP A 482 -20.91 -17.21 60.02
CA TRP A 482 -19.60 -16.59 60.19
C TRP A 482 -19.42 -16.12 61.63
N ALA A 483 -18.50 -16.74 62.36
CA ALA A 483 -18.15 -16.32 63.70
C ALA A 483 -17.12 -15.19 63.66
N LEU A 484 -17.45 -14.08 64.32
CA LEU A 484 -16.58 -12.93 64.53
C LEU A 484 -16.21 -12.83 66.01
N PRO A 485 -14.96 -12.49 66.37
CA PRO A 485 -14.61 -12.20 67.76
C PRO A 485 -15.33 -10.96 68.29
N LEU A 486 -16.06 -11.10 69.41
CA LEU A 486 -16.77 -10.03 70.11
C LEU A 486 -16.06 -9.74 71.44
N GLN A 487 -15.24 -8.68 71.46
CA GLN A 487 -14.45 -8.30 72.64
C GLN A 487 -15.23 -7.39 73.59
N GLU A 488 -16.03 -6.48 73.04
CA GLU A 488 -16.83 -5.52 73.79
C GLU A 488 -18.32 -5.75 73.49
N PRO A 489 -19.13 -6.11 74.51
CA PRO A 489 -20.58 -6.20 74.35
C PRO A 489 -21.16 -4.86 73.88
N GLY A 490 -21.99 -4.88 72.83
CA GLY A 490 -22.63 -3.68 72.29
C GLY A 490 -21.81 -2.89 71.28
N ALA A 491 -20.63 -3.36 70.89
CA ALA A 491 -19.84 -2.72 69.83
C ALA A 491 -20.66 -2.58 68.53
N PRO A 492 -20.62 -1.42 67.84
CA PRO A 492 -21.38 -1.20 66.62
C PRO A 492 -20.90 -2.11 65.51
N LEU A 493 -21.83 -2.68 64.75
CA LEU A 493 -21.57 -3.56 63.62
C LEU A 493 -22.14 -2.95 62.34
N THR A 494 -21.28 -2.80 61.33
CA THR A 494 -21.71 -2.58 59.95
C THR A 494 -21.19 -3.69 59.05
N VAL A 495 -22.00 -4.09 58.06
CA VAL A 495 -21.61 -5.14 57.11
C VAL A 495 -21.89 -4.62 55.71
N SER A 496 -20.91 -4.71 54.81
CA SER A 496 -21.06 -4.42 53.38
C SER A 496 -20.76 -5.66 52.54
N ALA A 497 -21.41 -5.76 51.38
CA ALA A 497 -21.23 -6.81 50.40
C ALA A 497 -20.71 -6.19 49.10
N ARG A 498 -19.63 -6.74 48.55
CA ARG A 498 -19.02 -6.30 47.28
C ARG A 498 -18.87 -7.46 46.30
N ASP A 499 -19.36 -7.29 45.07
CA ASP A 499 -19.28 -8.29 44.00
C ASP A 499 -17.92 -8.26 43.24
N ALA A 500 -17.85 -9.03 42.15
CA ALA A 500 -16.69 -9.10 41.26
C ALA A 500 -16.55 -7.87 40.34
N ALA A 501 -17.66 -7.22 39.96
CA ALA A 501 -17.67 -5.98 39.19
C ALA A 501 -17.20 -4.77 40.01
N GLY A 502 -17.17 -4.92 41.34
CA GLY A 502 -16.75 -3.94 42.30
C GLY A 502 -17.90 -3.15 42.93
N ASN A 503 -19.16 -3.47 42.63
CA ASN A 503 -20.32 -2.79 43.22
C ASN A 503 -20.46 -3.20 44.68
N GLU A 504 -20.72 -2.23 45.57
CA GLU A 504 -20.77 -2.45 47.01
C GLU A 504 -22.04 -1.86 47.61
N ARG A 505 -22.64 -2.58 48.57
CA ARG A 505 -23.82 -2.13 49.31
C ARG A 505 -23.78 -2.60 50.75
N ASP A 506 -24.29 -1.75 51.65
CA ASP A 506 -24.52 -2.12 53.05
C ASP A 506 -25.63 -3.16 53.17
N VAL A 507 -25.35 -4.18 53.98
CA VAL A 507 -26.25 -5.31 54.22
C VAL A 507 -27.09 -5.03 55.45
N THR A 508 -28.41 -5.20 55.31
CA THR A 508 -29.34 -4.97 56.43
C THR A 508 -29.16 -6.05 57.50
N LEU A 509 -29.01 -5.61 58.75
CA LEU A 509 -28.99 -6.49 59.92
C LEU A 509 -30.41 -6.59 60.51
N ARG A 510 -30.84 -7.81 60.83
CA ARG A 510 -32.10 -8.14 61.51
C ARG A 510 -31.87 -8.70 62.90
#